data_AF-A0A1I3F283-F1
#
_entry.id   AF-A0A1I3F283-F1
#
_cell.length_a   1.000
_cell.length_b   1.000
_cell.length_c   1.000
_cell.angle_alpha   90.00
_cell.angle_beta   90.00
_cell.angle_gamma   90.00
#
_symmetry.space_group_name_H-M   'P 1'
#
loop_
_entity.id
_entity.type
_entity.pdbx_description
1 polymer ?
#
loop_
_entity_poly.entity_id
_entity_poly.type
_entity_poly.pdbx_seq_one_letter_code
_entity_poly.pdbx_strand_id
1 'polypeptide(L)'
;MNPIYKKTTIVLLLIGSLAGCDGEGTLLELYPWQPIVNPEIRTLIQDNRIIHAQFVGRNHISGITANGNFETPDQFKSFDFEPFAWQEEGVLEFGADLIVRAVPDKSSISLLYSRDNGKTWNRYGHPIVDEGGLALGKISPVKLVVGAERLMWLLCQQGTGAESRLLLYRVNLAGGTHETLLRRRNALAVTAAAFDGQRGWVLWKNPLIDSDSVHLLKTIDGGSTWSEGATLENISDPLFCVIDDGDLLVFGQAGAAFHSADGGATFQSVVTGMGPIQRCQAATADVIYVLSVDGRLGKSVDGGFTWDVLGAQAGNVRVSGSEMYFQNEQRGIVYDIDRMFITEDGGEHWEVLIYPYNYVFE
;
A
#
# COMPACT_ATOMS: atom_id res chain seq x y z
N MET A 1 -54.11 38.65 -41.51
CA MET A 1 -53.90 39.19 -40.16
C MET A 1 -53.56 38.02 -39.24
N ASN A 2 -52.34 37.99 -38.70
CA ASN A 2 -51.92 37.08 -37.63
C ASN A 2 -52.65 37.45 -36.32
N PRO A 3 -52.98 36.49 -35.42
CA PRO A 3 -52.01 36.23 -34.35
C PRO A 3 -51.91 34.80 -33.76
N ILE A 4 -50.66 34.39 -33.57
CA ILE A 4 -50.01 33.98 -32.30
C ILE A 4 -50.44 32.62 -31.69
N TYR A 5 -49.56 31.63 -31.88
CA TYR A 5 -49.44 30.44 -31.04
C TYR A 5 -48.83 30.83 -29.67
N LYS A 6 -49.54 30.54 -28.56
CA LYS A 6 -48.90 30.33 -27.25
C LYS A 6 -48.72 28.82 -27.05
N LYS A 7 -47.47 28.37 -26.93
CA LYS A 7 -47.16 27.04 -26.39
C LYS A 7 -47.41 27.09 -24.88
N THR A 8 -48.43 26.38 -24.41
CA THR A 8 -48.58 26.02 -23.01
C THR A 8 -48.09 24.58 -22.85
N THR A 9 -46.98 24.41 -22.14
CA THR A 9 -46.52 23.08 -21.70
C THR A 9 -47.47 22.59 -20.62
N ILE A 10 -48.24 21.53 -20.93
CA ILE A 10 -49.00 20.77 -19.94
C ILE A 10 -48.13 19.57 -19.56
N VAL A 11 -47.66 19.54 -18.32
CA VAL A 11 -47.04 18.37 -17.71
C VAL A 11 -48.17 17.40 -17.36
N LEU A 12 -48.25 16.30 -18.12
CA LEU A 12 -49.16 15.20 -17.83
C LEU A 12 -48.48 14.24 -16.84
N LEU A 13 -48.82 14.42 -15.57
CA LEU A 13 -48.56 13.45 -14.51
C LEU A 13 -49.51 12.25 -14.74
N LEU A 14 -48.99 11.21 -15.39
CA LEU A 14 -49.70 9.94 -15.55
C LEU A 14 -49.54 9.12 -14.28
N ILE A 15 -50.51 9.29 -13.38
CA ILE A 15 -50.81 8.33 -12.32
C ILE A 15 -51.49 7.15 -12.99
N GLY A 16 -50.73 6.08 -13.27
CA GLY A 16 -51.22 4.81 -13.80
C GLY A 16 -51.32 3.79 -12.66
N SER A 17 -52.57 3.46 -12.30
CA SER A 17 -52.95 2.44 -11.33
C SER A 17 -52.52 1.03 -11.74
N LEU A 18 -52.08 0.27 -10.74
CA LEU A 18 -51.83 -1.18 -10.74
C LEU A 18 -52.99 -2.00 -11.33
N ALA A 19 -52.64 -2.91 -12.24
CA ALA A 19 -53.28 -4.22 -12.41
C ALA A 19 -52.19 -5.21 -12.82
N GLY A 20 -52.00 -6.24 -12.00
CA GLY A 20 -50.80 -7.08 -11.96
C GLY A 20 -50.61 -8.04 -13.14
N CYS A 21 -49.34 -8.38 -13.34
CA CYS A 21 -48.90 -9.68 -13.81
C CYS A 21 -47.79 -10.14 -12.87
N ASP A 22 -47.88 -11.40 -12.47
CA ASP A 22 -47.19 -11.99 -11.33
C ASP A 22 -45.67 -11.90 -11.45
N GLY A 23 -45.08 -11.18 -10.50
CA GLY A 23 -43.66 -11.12 -10.25
C GLY A 23 -43.49 -10.43 -8.92
N GLU A 24 -43.33 -11.20 -7.85
CA GLU A 24 -42.82 -10.67 -6.59
C GLU A 24 -41.46 -10.06 -6.90
N GLY A 25 -41.40 -8.73 -6.92
CA GLY A 25 -40.16 -8.00 -7.02
C GLY A 25 -40.38 -6.51 -6.93
N THR A 26 -39.81 -5.90 -5.90
CA THR A 26 -39.71 -4.43 -5.83
C THR A 26 -38.69 -3.96 -6.88
N LEU A 27 -38.70 -2.67 -7.26
CA LEU A 27 -37.69 -2.09 -8.17
C LEU A 27 -36.23 -2.29 -7.70
N LEU A 28 -36.06 -2.70 -6.43
CA LEU A 28 -34.81 -3.13 -5.78
C LEU A 28 -34.37 -4.57 -6.13
N GLU A 29 -35.19 -5.37 -6.80
CA GLU A 29 -34.81 -6.70 -7.31
C GLU A 29 -34.33 -6.68 -8.77
N LEU A 30 -34.55 -5.56 -9.47
CA LEU A 30 -34.00 -5.32 -10.82
C LEU A 30 -32.50 -4.96 -10.78
N TYR A 31 -31.95 -4.67 -9.60
CA TYR A 31 -30.52 -4.48 -9.38
C TYR A 31 -30.04 -5.59 -8.44
N PRO A 32 -29.18 -6.50 -8.91
CA PRO A 32 -28.66 -7.55 -8.05
C PRO A 32 -27.95 -6.94 -6.84
N TRP A 33 -28.30 -7.43 -5.64
CA TRP A 33 -27.69 -7.13 -4.34
C TRP A 33 -26.23 -7.61 -4.19
N GLN A 34 -25.63 -8.06 -5.29
CA GLN A 34 -24.21 -8.30 -5.37
C GLN A 34 -23.71 -7.44 -6.51
N PRO A 35 -22.82 -6.50 -6.25
CA PRO A 35 -22.35 -5.65 -7.31
C PRO A 35 -21.41 -6.49 -8.17
N ILE A 36 -21.89 -6.70 -9.38
CA ILE A 36 -21.24 -7.43 -10.45
C ILE A 36 -20.08 -6.53 -10.90
N VAL A 37 -18.85 -7.04 -10.95
CA VAL A 37 -17.87 -6.47 -11.88
C VAL A 37 -18.46 -6.71 -13.26
N ASN A 38 -19.23 -5.74 -13.74
CA ASN A 38 -19.78 -5.84 -15.06
C ASN A 38 -18.63 -5.50 -16.01
N PRO A 39 -18.12 -6.48 -16.78
CA PRO A 39 -16.97 -6.27 -17.65
C PRO A 39 -17.23 -5.25 -18.77
N GLU A 40 -18.49 -4.91 -19.05
CA GLU A 40 -18.85 -3.83 -19.97
C GLU A 40 -18.68 -2.43 -19.34
N ILE A 41 -18.88 -2.29 -18.03
CA ILE A 41 -18.85 -0.98 -17.32
C ILE A 41 -17.69 -0.82 -16.33
N ARG A 42 -16.87 -1.86 -16.13
CA ARG A 42 -15.60 -1.82 -15.37
C ARG A 42 -15.73 -1.12 -14.00
N THR A 43 -16.69 -1.53 -13.18
CA THR A 43 -16.95 -0.93 -11.86
C THR A 43 -16.70 -1.95 -10.75
N LEU A 44 -16.16 -1.49 -9.61
CA LEU A 44 -15.96 -2.32 -8.42
C LEU A 44 -17.30 -2.68 -7.76
N ILE A 45 -17.28 -3.73 -6.95
CA ILE A 45 -18.33 -4.15 -6.02
C ILE A 45 -18.74 -2.94 -5.11
N GLN A 46 -19.98 -2.42 -5.21
CA GLN A 46 -20.62 -1.50 -4.24
C GLN A 46 -20.29 -1.92 -2.80
N ASP A 47 -19.87 -0.94 -2.00
CA ASP A 47 -19.42 -1.09 -0.60
C ASP A 47 -18.17 -1.98 -0.40
N ASN A 48 -17.32 -2.08 -1.42
CA ASN A 48 -16.01 -2.73 -1.35
C ASN A 48 -14.87 -1.72 -1.64
N ARG A 49 -13.66 -2.04 -1.18
CA ARG A 49 -12.47 -1.19 -1.34
C ARG A 49 -11.28 -2.04 -1.74
N ILE A 50 -10.52 -1.62 -2.75
CA ILE A 50 -9.22 -2.24 -3.07
C ILE A 50 -8.22 -1.96 -1.95
N ILE A 51 -7.58 -3.01 -1.43
CA ILE A 51 -6.49 -2.93 -0.44
C ILE A 51 -5.15 -3.13 -1.13
N HIS A 52 -5.06 -4.10 -2.04
CA HIS A 52 -3.85 -4.42 -2.78
C HIS A 52 -4.19 -4.87 -4.20
N ALA A 53 -3.36 -4.51 -5.15
CA ALA A 53 -3.41 -5.03 -6.51
C ALA A 53 -1.98 -5.13 -7.06
N GLN A 54 -1.71 -6.19 -7.81
CA GLN A 54 -0.41 -6.42 -8.43
C GLN A 54 -0.55 -7.19 -9.74
N PHE A 55 0.48 -7.08 -10.58
CA PHE A 55 0.60 -7.92 -11.77
C PHE A 55 1.10 -9.32 -11.38
N VAL A 56 0.40 -10.36 -11.84
CA VAL A 56 0.83 -11.77 -11.74
C VAL A 56 1.27 -12.32 -13.10
N GLY A 57 0.97 -11.59 -14.18
CA GLY A 57 1.40 -11.91 -15.53
C GLY A 57 1.14 -10.75 -16.47
N ARG A 58 1.32 -11.00 -17.77
CA ARG A 58 1.19 -9.94 -18.78
C ARG A 58 -0.20 -9.31 -18.86
N ASN A 59 -1.28 -10.03 -18.64
CA ASN A 59 -2.62 -9.44 -18.61
C ASN A 59 -3.36 -9.74 -17.30
N HIS A 60 -2.67 -10.41 -16.37
CA HIS A 60 -3.25 -10.91 -15.14
C HIS A 60 -2.94 -9.96 -13.99
N ILE A 61 -3.99 -9.39 -13.41
CA ILE A 61 -3.93 -8.65 -12.14
C ILE A 61 -4.61 -9.50 -11.07
N SER A 62 -3.94 -9.69 -9.95
CA SER A 62 -4.57 -10.23 -8.74
C SER A 62 -4.58 -9.17 -7.67
N GLY A 63 -5.52 -9.29 -6.74
CA GLY A 63 -5.57 -8.37 -5.64
C GLY A 63 -6.50 -8.81 -4.53
N ILE A 64 -6.61 -7.89 -3.59
CA ILE A 64 -7.34 -8.05 -2.36
C ILE A 64 -8.20 -6.82 -2.16
N THR A 65 -9.44 -7.04 -1.72
CA THR A 65 -10.38 -6.01 -1.32
C THR A 65 -10.76 -6.18 0.15
N ALA A 66 -11.52 -5.23 0.71
CA ALA A 66 -12.08 -5.30 2.07
C ALA A 66 -13.09 -6.45 2.31
N ASN A 67 -13.54 -7.14 1.25
CA ASN A 67 -14.59 -8.16 1.31
C ASN A 67 -14.19 -9.50 0.66
N GLY A 68 -12.99 -9.60 0.09
CA GLY A 68 -12.56 -10.80 -0.62
C GLY A 68 -11.27 -10.62 -1.40
N ASN A 69 -10.87 -11.65 -2.14
CA ASN A 69 -9.81 -11.57 -3.12
C ASN A 69 -10.40 -11.52 -4.53
N PHE A 70 -9.61 -10.99 -5.47
CA PHE A 70 -9.99 -10.99 -6.87
C PHE A 70 -8.83 -11.35 -7.79
N GLU A 71 -9.18 -11.87 -8.95
CA GLU A 71 -8.28 -12.11 -10.07
C GLU A 71 -8.95 -11.66 -11.37
N THR A 72 -8.16 -11.08 -12.27
CA THR A 72 -8.59 -10.80 -13.63
C THR A 72 -7.48 -11.15 -14.62
N PRO A 73 -7.69 -12.14 -15.51
CA PRO A 73 -6.65 -12.61 -16.42
C PRO A 73 -6.47 -11.73 -17.67
N ASP A 74 -7.32 -10.72 -17.85
CA ASP A 74 -7.47 -9.95 -19.09
C ASP A 74 -7.76 -8.46 -18.86
N GLN A 75 -7.23 -7.89 -17.77
CA GLN A 75 -7.37 -6.47 -17.40
C GLN A 75 -8.84 -6.03 -17.25
N PHE A 76 -9.58 -6.76 -16.42
CA PHE A 76 -10.99 -6.57 -16.06
C PHE A 76 -12.01 -6.81 -17.20
N LYS A 77 -11.66 -7.54 -18.27
CA LYS A 77 -12.67 -8.04 -19.23
C LYS A 77 -13.38 -9.30 -18.71
N SER A 78 -12.76 -10.02 -17.80
CA SER A 78 -13.31 -11.07 -16.95
C SER A 78 -12.76 -10.91 -15.52
N PHE A 79 -13.53 -11.34 -14.53
CA PHE A 79 -13.24 -11.08 -13.13
C PHE A 79 -13.75 -12.21 -12.26
N ASP A 80 -12.85 -12.82 -11.50
CA ASP A 80 -13.15 -13.82 -10.49
C ASP A 80 -13.03 -13.18 -9.11
N PHE A 81 -14.01 -13.45 -8.24
CA PHE A 81 -14.04 -12.93 -6.86
C PHE A 81 -14.43 -14.02 -5.87
N GLU A 82 -13.66 -14.11 -4.80
CA GLU A 82 -13.92 -15.05 -3.71
C GLU A 82 -14.09 -14.27 -2.40
N PRO A 83 -15.30 -14.25 -1.81
CA PRO A 83 -15.59 -13.47 -0.62
C PRO A 83 -14.95 -14.09 0.62
N PHE A 84 -14.40 -13.25 1.50
CA PHE A 84 -14.03 -13.65 2.85
C PHE A 84 -14.09 -12.46 3.82
N ALA A 85 -14.40 -12.75 5.08
CA ALA A 85 -14.47 -11.73 6.13
C ALA A 85 -13.06 -11.32 6.56
N TRP A 86 -12.81 -10.01 6.52
CA TRP A 86 -11.58 -9.40 7.01
C TRP A 86 -11.56 -9.32 8.53
N GLN A 87 -10.39 -9.52 9.12
CA GLN A 87 -10.07 -8.94 10.42
C GLN A 87 -9.18 -7.73 10.14
N GLU A 88 -9.42 -6.57 10.74
CA GLU A 88 -8.62 -5.37 10.49
C GLU A 88 -7.37 -5.27 11.36
N GLU A 89 -7.23 -6.13 12.38
CA GLU A 89 -6.12 -6.02 13.30
C GLU A 89 -4.79 -6.49 12.70
N GLY A 90 -3.75 -5.72 13.01
CA GLY A 90 -2.35 -6.04 12.69
C GLY A 90 -1.75 -5.26 11.53
N VAL A 91 -0.53 -5.64 11.17
CA VAL A 91 0.17 -5.14 9.97
C VAL A 91 0.08 -6.20 8.89
N LEU A 92 -0.34 -5.80 7.69
CA LEU A 92 -0.45 -6.64 6.50
C LEU A 92 0.62 -6.22 5.50
N GLU A 93 1.34 -7.19 4.93
CA GLU A 93 2.35 -6.94 3.91
C GLU A 93 2.29 -8.00 2.81
N PHE A 94 2.70 -7.59 1.61
CA PHE A 94 2.63 -8.37 0.38
C PHE A 94 4.05 -8.61 -0.15
N GLY A 95 4.37 -9.88 -0.42
CA GLY A 95 5.51 -10.30 -1.22
C GLY A 95 5.05 -10.91 -2.53
N ALA A 96 5.99 -11.35 -3.36
CA ALA A 96 5.71 -11.87 -4.71
C ALA A 96 4.72 -13.04 -4.72
N ASP A 97 4.83 -13.98 -3.79
CA ASP A 97 4.00 -15.19 -3.67
C ASP A 97 3.39 -15.38 -2.27
N LEU A 98 3.50 -14.37 -1.41
CA LEU A 98 3.21 -14.50 0.01
C LEU A 98 2.54 -13.23 0.55
N ILE A 99 1.37 -13.40 1.15
CA ILE A 99 0.73 -12.36 1.95
C ILE A 99 0.93 -12.73 3.40
N VAL A 100 1.36 -11.77 4.22
CA VAL A 100 1.65 -12.03 5.63
C VAL A 100 1.00 -10.97 6.49
N ARG A 101 0.45 -11.41 7.60
CA ARG A 101 -0.18 -10.57 8.60
C ARG A 101 0.43 -10.81 9.97
N ALA A 102 0.89 -9.74 10.61
CA ALA A 102 1.34 -9.73 11.98
C ALA A 102 0.22 -9.22 12.90
N VAL A 103 -0.32 -10.09 13.75
CA VAL A 103 -1.42 -9.78 14.68
C VAL A 103 -0.88 -9.70 16.10
N PRO A 104 -1.03 -8.56 16.80
CA PRO A 104 -0.60 -8.45 18.19
C PRO A 104 -1.46 -9.30 19.13
N ASP A 105 -0.81 -10.03 20.04
CA ASP A 105 -1.45 -10.70 21.17
C ASP A 105 -0.64 -10.45 22.44
N LYS A 106 -1.04 -9.41 23.20
CA LYS A 106 -0.37 -8.96 24.43
C LYS A 106 1.14 -8.82 24.23
N SER A 107 1.93 -9.72 24.80
CA SER A 107 3.40 -9.72 24.75
C SER A 107 3.97 -10.60 23.62
N SER A 108 3.17 -10.91 22.61
CA SER A 108 3.55 -11.76 21.48
C SER A 108 2.92 -11.27 20.19
N ILE A 109 3.46 -11.73 19.06
CA ILE A 109 2.86 -11.53 17.73
C ILE A 109 2.53 -12.89 17.12
N SER A 110 1.29 -13.06 16.67
CA SER A 110 0.90 -14.17 15.80
C SER A 110 1.11 -13.79 14.34
N LEU A 111 1.69 -14.70 13.55
CA LEU A 111 1.72 -14.54 12.09
C LEU A 111 0.69 -15.42 11.40
N LEU A 112 -0.06 -14.83 10.49
CA LEU A 112 -0.91 -15.52 9.52
C LEU A 112 -0.33 -15.29 8.13
N TYR A 113 -0.37 -16.28 7.26
CA TYR A 113 0.13 -16.13 5.89
C TYR A 113 -0.71 -16.88 4.86
N SER A 114 -0.79 -16.34 3.66
CA SER A 114 -1.46 -16.94 2.50
C SER A 114 -0.51 -17.02 1.32
N ARG A 115 -0.62 -18.08 0.53
CA ARG A 115 0.15 -18.34 -0.70
C ARG A 115 -0.72 -18.44 -1.95
N ASP A 116 -2.00 -18.18 -1.80
CA ASP A 116 -3.03 -18.32 -2.81
C ASP A 116 -3.89 -17.05 -2.87
N ASN A 117 -3.22 -15.89 -2.77
CA ASN A 117 -3.83 -14.56 -2.83
C ASN A 117 -4.96 -14.32 -1.81
N GLY A 118 -4.80 -14.88 -0.60
CA GLY A 118 -5.75 -14.69 0.51
C GLY A 118 -6.88 -15.71 0.55
N LYS A 119 -6.94 -16.69 -0.37
CA LYS A 119 -7.98 -17.74 -0.39
C LYS A 119 -7.88 -18.65 0.84
N THR A 120 -6.68 -19.05 1.22
CA THR A 120 -6.42 -19.82 2.45
C THR A 120 -5.35 -19.15 3.31
N TRP A 121 -5.55 -19.21 4.63
CA TRP A 121 -4.64 -18.64 5.62
C TRP A 121 -4.08 -19.72 6.54
N ASN A 122 -2.76 -19.76 6.62
CA ASN A 122 -2.00 -20.64 7.50
C ASN A 122 -1.49 -19.83 8.69
N ARG A 123 -1.34 -20.49 9.84
CA ARG A 123 -0.77 -19.88 11.05
C ARG A 123 0.69 -20.32 11.21
N TYR A 124 1.58 -19.38 11.49
CA TYR A 124 2.94 -19.69 11.92
C TYR A 124 2.90 -20.35 13.31
N GLY A 125 3.61 -21.47 13.46
CA GLY A 125 3.38 -22.44 14.55
C GLY A 125 3.64 -21.93 15.97
N HIS A 126 4.39 -20.83 16.14
CA HIS A 126 4.75 -20.29 17.44
C HIS A 126 4.52 -18.77 17.48
N PRO A 127 3.93 -18.20 18.54
CA PRO A 127 3.92 -16.76 18.72
C PRO A 127 5.35 -16.23 18.78
N ILE A 128 5.60 -15.12 18.08
CA ILE A 128 6.87 -14.41 18.16
C ILE A 128 6.88 -13.66 19.48
N VAL A 129 7.88 -13.93 20.30
CA VAL A 129 8.05 -13.35 21.63
C VAL A 129 9.45 -12.77 21.78
N ASP A 130 9.63 -11.85 22.71
CA ASP A 130 10.98 -11.42 23.08
C ASP A 130 11.66 -12.44 24.00
N GLU A 131 12.55 -13.26 23.43
CA GLU A 131 13.40 -14.21 24.17
C GLU A 131 14.46 -13.46 24.97
N GLY A 132 14.09 -12.94 26.14
CA GLY A 132 14.97 -12.15 27.00
C GLY A 132 14.48 -11.93 28.44
N GLY A 133 13.19 -12.14 28.71
CA GLY A 133 12.64 -12.17 30.06
C GLY A 133 12.56 -10.80 30.76
N LEU A 134 11.54 -10.68 31.62
CA LEU A 134 11.32 -9.69 32.69
C LEU A 134 10.46 -8.43 32.42
N ALA A 135 10.00 -8.14 31.20
CA ALA A 135 9.00 -7.09 31.02
C ALA A 135 7.81 -7.54 30.17
N LEU A 136 6.66 -7.72 30.84
CA LEU A 136 5.34 -8.07 30.26
C LEU A 136 4.71 -6.86 29.53
N GLY A 137 5.45 -6.26 28.60
CA GLY A 137 4.97 -5.16 27.79
C GLY A 137 4.13 -5.63 26.61
N LYS A 138 3.12 -4.83 26.21
CA LYS A 138 2.42 -5.07 24.95
C LYS A 138 3.42 -4.92 23.79
N ILE A 139 3.49 -5.91 22.91
CA ILE A 139 4.23 -5.87 21.65
C ILE A 139 3.22 -5.56 20.54
N SER A 140 3.47 -4.47 19.81
CA SER A 140 2.69 -4.05 18.66
C SER A 140 3.54 -4.14 17.39
N PRO A 141 3.05 -4.74 16.30
CA PRO A 141 3.75 -4.68 15.02
C PRO A 141 3.71 -3.26 14.46
N VAL A 142 4.83 -2.81 13.88
CA VAL A 142 4.98 -1.48 13.27
C VAL A 142 5.17 -1.61 11.76
N LYS A 143 6.11 -2.46 11.33
CA LYS A 143 6.35 -2.74 9.92
C LYS A 143 6.67 -4.22 9.75
N LEU A 144 6.17 -4.80 8.67
CA LEU A 144 6.55 -6.12 8.20
C LEU A 144 7.22 -5.95 6.83
N VAL A 145 8.29 -6.69 6.59
CA VAL A 145 8.97 -6.75 5.31
C VAL A 145 9.02 -8.20 4.89
N VAL A 146 8.41 -8.52 3.75
CA VAL A 146 8.41 -9.87 3.17
C VAL A 146 9.53 -9.94 2.14
N GLY A 147 10.59 -10.68 2.48
CA GLY A 147 11.71 -10.93 1.58
C GLY A 147 11.54 -12.20 0.74
N ALA A 148 12.58 -12.50 -0.03
CA ALA A 148 12.69 -13.75 -0.76
C ALA A 148 12.79 -14.96 0.19
N GLU A 149 12.57 -16.16 -0.38
CA GLU A 149 12.78 -17.45 0.31
C GLU A 149 12.02 -17.59 1.64
N ARG A 150 10.91 -16.85 1.80
CA ARG A 150 10.08 -16.84 3.01
C ARG A 150 10.82 -16.35 4.27
N LEU A 151 11.84 -15.51 4.07
CA LEU A 151 12.47 -14.71 5.11
C LEU A 151 11.71 -13.39 5.26
N MET A 152 11.49 -12.98 6.51
CA MET A 152 10.74 -11.77 6.83
C MET A 152 11.40 -11.02 7.97
N TRP A 153 11.23 -9.70 7.97
CA TRP A 153 11.64 -8.83 9.08
C TRP A 153 10.40 -8.19 9.67
N LEU A 154 10.24 -8.36 10.98
CA LEU A 154 9.11 -7.81 11.72
C LEU A 154 9.65 -6.78 12.72
N LEU A 155 9.38 -5.51 12.43
CA LEU A 155 9.65 -4.40 13.32
C LEU A 155 8.47 -4.22 14.27
N CYS A 156 8.75 -4.18 15.56
CA CYS A 156 7.77 -4.05 16.62
C CYS A 156 8.13 -2.92 17.59
N GLN A 157 7.08 -2.39 18.22
CA GLN A 157 7.18 -1.53 19.38
C GLN A 157 6.72 -2.30 20.61
N GLN A 158 7.55 -2.35 21.65
CA GLN A 158 7.17 -2.84 22.97
C GLN A 158 7.01 -1.66 23.94
N GLY A 159 5.87 -1.58 24.61
CA GLY A 159 5.64 -0.63 25.70
C GLY A 159 5.80 -1.31 27.06
N THR A 160 6.73 -0.85 27.89
CA THR A 160 7.00 -1.39 29.23
C THR A 160 6.84 -0.30 30.29
N GLY A 161 5.59 0.08 30.58
CA GLY A 161 5.31 1.18 31.51
C GLY A 161 5.75 2.53 30.94
N ALA A 162 6.74 3.16 31.58
CA ALA A 162 7.29 4.45 31.15
C ALA A 162 8.34 4.34 30.03
N GLU A 163 8.80 3.14 29.69
CA GLU A 163 9.79 2.91 28.63
C GLU A 163 9.13 2.37 27.35
N SER A 164 9.71 2.73 26.22
CA SER A 164 9.41 2.18 24.90
C SER A 164 10.66 1.49 24.34
N ARG A 165 10.49 0.31 23.74
CA ARG A 165 11.57 -0.46 23.13
C ARG A 165 11.24 -0.83 21.70
N LEU A 166 12.16 -0.56 20.79
CA LEU A 166 12.15 -1.07 19.44
C LEU A 166 12.69 -2.50 19.46
N LEU A 167 11.96 -3.42 18.81
CA LEU A 167 12.34 -4.81 18.61
C LEU A 167 12.30 -5.12 17.11
N LEU A 168 13.34 -5.75 16.58
CA LEU A 168 13.34 -6.28 15.21
C LEU A 168 13.55 -7.78 15.26
N TYR A 169 12.65 -8.52 14.62
CA TYR A 169 12.74 -9.97 14.48
C TYR A 169 13.04 -10.36 13.05
N ARG A 170 13.82 -11.43 12.87
CA ARG A 170 13.87 -12.18 11.61
C ARG A 170 13.05 -13.44 11.79
N VAL A 171 12.19 -13.72 10.80
CA VAL A 171 11.34 -14.92 10.79
C VAL A 171 11.62 -15.71 9.53
N ASN A 172 12.01 -16.97 9.70
CA ASN A 172 12.11 -17.94 8.62
C ASN A 172 10.86 -18.82 8.64
N LEU A 173 9.92 -18.52 7.75
CA LEU A 173 8.66 -19.24 7.68
C LEU A 173 8.84 -20.68 7.20
N ALA A 174 9.82 -20.95 6.33
CA ALA A 174 10.10 -22.29 5.81
C ALA A 174 10.70 -23.21 6.89
N GLY A 175 11.64 -22.67 7.67
CA GLY A 175 12.33 -23.38 8.75
C GLY A 175 11.54 -23.43 10.06
N GLY A 176 10.47 -22.62 10.20
CA GLY A 176 9.69 -22.56 11.43
C GLY A 176 10.40 -21.84 12.57
N THR A 177 11.40 -21.01 12.29
CA THR A 177 12.25 -20.35 13.31
C THR A 177 12.13 -18.84 13.25
N HIS A 178 12.36 -18.18 14.38
CA HIS A 178 12.52 -16.73 14.46
C HIS A 178 13.61 -16.38 15.46
N GLU A 179 14.17 -15.19 15.34
CA GLU A 179 15.15 -14.67 16.28
C GLU A 179 15.04 -13.15 16.40
N THR A 180 15.49 -12.60 17.52
CA THR A 180 15.59 -11.16 17.72
C THR A 180 16.92 -10.63 17.20
N LEU A 181 16.87 -9.75 16.20
CA LEU A 181 18.04 -9.10 15.59
C LEU A 181 18.45 -7.81 16.29
N LEU A 182 17.48 -7.02 16.75
CA LEU A 182 17.75 -5.70 17.34
C LEU A 182 16.82 -5.46 18.53
N ARG A 183 17.42 -4.92 19.61
CA ARG A 183 16.71 -4.39 20.77
C ARG A 183 17.25 -3.00 21.07
N ARG A 184 16.40 -1.98 21.01
CA ARG A 184 16.80 -0.60 21.35
C ARG A 184 15.84 0.00 22.37
N ARG A 185 16.37 0.36 23.54
CA ARG A 185 15.60 1.05 24.59
C ARG A 185 15.44 2.53 24.27
N ASN A 186 14.35 3.11 24.75
CA ASN A 186 14.00 4.52 24.55
C ASN A 186 13.96 4.90 23.06
N ALA A 187 13.48 3.97 22.25
CA ALA A 187 13.39 4.10 20.80
C ALA A 187 11.95 3.84 20.37
N LEU A 188 11.42 4.76 19.57
CA LEU A 188 10.17 4.58 18.85
C LEU A 188 10.49 4.03 17.45
N ALA A 189 9.95 2.86 17.14
CA ALA A 189 10.04 2.26 15.82
C ALA A 189 9.26 3.10 14.80
N VAL A 190 9.86 3.36 13.63
CA VAL A 190 9.22 4.11 12.53
C VAL A 190 8.96 3.17 11.36
N THR A 191 10.01 2.63 10.75
CA THR A 191 9.90 1.69 9.64
C THR A 191 11.19 0.87 9.49
N ALA A 192 11.11 -0.21 8.72
CA ALA A 192 12.25 -1.04 8.36
C ALA A 192 12.18 -1.39 6.88
N ALA A 193 13.34 -1.62 6.28
CA ALA A 193 13.47 -2.18 4.93
C ALA A 193 14.62 -3.19 4.88
N ALA A 194 14.51 -4.15 3.97
CA ALA A 194 15.55 -5.14 3.65
C ALA A 194 15.70 -5.21 2.14
N PHE A 195 16.92 -5.38 1.64
CA PHE A 195 17.21 -5.25 0.20
C PHE A 195 17.67 -6.56 -0.46
N ASP A 196 18.43 -7.40 0.23
CA ASP A 196 18.97 -8.65 -0.32
C ASP A 196 19.12 -9.76 0.74
N GLY A 197 18.51 -9.57 1.90
CA GLY A 197 18.65 -10.45 3.06
C GLY A 197 19.92 -10.25 3.87
N GLN A 198 20.89 -9.46 3.40
CA GLN A 198 22.09 -9.05 4.13
C GLN A 198 22.00 -7.59 4.57
N ARG A 199 21.57 -6.71 3.68
CA ARG A 199 21.43 -5.28 3.90
C ARG A 199 20.03 -4.93 4.36
N GLY A 200 19.96 -4.07 5.36
CA GLY A 200 18.70 -3.59 5.90
C GLY A 200 18.88 -2.30 6.67
N TRP A 201 17.76 -1.59 6.83
CA TRP A 201 17.71 -0.31 7.49
C TRP A 201 16.52 -0.26 8.45
N VAL A 202 16.69 0.47 9.53
CA VAL A 202 15.63 0.79 10.48
C VAL A 202 15.65 2.29 10.73
N LEU A 203 14.51 2.94 10.51
CA LEU A 203 14.29 4.30 10.99
C LEU A 203 13.64 4.24 12.38
N TRP A 204 14.10 5.11 13.27
CA TRP A 204 13.59 5.20 14.63
C TRP A 204 13.67 6.63 15.18
N LYS A 205 12.90 6.94 16.23
CA LYS A 205 12.93 8.24 16.91
C LYS A 205 13.34 8.09 18.37
N ASN A 206 14.05 9.09 18.92
CA ASN A 206 14.34 9.16 20.35
C ASN A 206 13.51 10.26 21.03
N PRO A 207 12.35 9.92 21.62
CA PRO A 207 11.45 10.93 22.20
C PRO A 207 12.04 11.65 23.43
N LEU A 208 13.14 11.16 24.00
CA LEU A 208 13.79 11.78 25.15
C LEU A 208 14.84 12.83 24.78
N ILE A 209 15.28 12.85 23.52
CA ILE A 209 16.34 13.75 23.04
C ILE A 209 15.79 14.69 21.97
N ASP A 210 15.15 14.14 20.94
CA ASP A 210 14.72 14.87 19.74
C ASP A 210 13.49 14.23 19.08
N SER A 211 12.29 14.67 19.48
CA SER A 211 11.02 14.11 18.96
C SER A 211 10.83 14.27 17.45
N ASP A 212 11.49 15.28 16.88
CA ASP A 212 11.29 15.71 15.50
C ASP A 212 12.39 15.20 14.56
N SER A 213 13.39 14.50 15.11
CA SER A 213 14.43 13.85 14.30
C SER A 213 14.10 12.38 14.04
N VAL A 214 14.63 11.89 12.93
CA VAL A 214 14.61 10.48 12.57
C VAL A 214 16.06 10.01 12.47
N HIS A 215 16.35 8.89 13.14
CA HIS A 215 17.66 8.27 13.19
C HIS A 215 17.65 7.00 12.35
N LEU A 216 18.74 6.77 11.61
CA LEU A 216 18.90 5.57 10.78
C LEU A 216 19.87 4.58 11.42
N LEU A 217 19.47 3.31 11.42
CA LEU A 217 20.33 2.17 11.67
C LEU A 217 20.51 1.38 10.37
N LYS A 218 21.71 0.84 10.15
CA LYS A 218 22.07 0.02 8.98
C LYS A 218 22.67 -1.30 9.41
N THR A 219 22.38 -2.37 8.67
CA THR A 219 23.08 -3.65 8.71
C THR A 219 23.55 -4.03 7.31
N ILE A 220 24.60 -4.85 7.23
CA ILE A 220 25.13 -5.45 5.99
C ILE A 220 25.36 -6.96 6.13
N ASP A 221 24.95 -7.56 7.25
CA ASP A 221 25.21 -8.96 7.63
C ASP A 221 23.94 -9.69 8.10
N GLY A 222 22.80 -9.30 7.53
CA GLY A 222 21.49 -9.90 7.76
C GLY A 222 20.88 -9.55 9.12
N GLY A 223 21.36 -8.47 9.74
CA GLY A 223 20.93 -8.00 11.06
C GLY A 223 21.72 -8.60 12.21
N SER A 224 22.85 -9.27 11.95
CA SER A 224 23.73 -9.80 12.99
C SER A 224 24.42 -8.67 13.76
N THR A 225 24.79 -7.60 13.05
CA THR A 225 25.28 -6.35 13.62
C THR A 225 24.60 -5.14 12.99
N TRP A 226 24.55 -4.03 13.75
CA TRP A 226 23.93 -2.78 13.34
C TRP A 226 24.86 -1.60 13.64
N SER A 227 25.00 -0.68 12.69
CA SER A 227 25.73 0.58 12.83
C SER A 227 24.76 1.77 12.76
N GLU A 228 25.08 2.84 13.49
CA GLU A 228 24.39 4.13 13.35
C GLU A 228 24.70 4.75 11.98
N GLY A 229 23.69 5.33 11.34
CA GLY A 229 23.81 6.17 10.17
C GLY A 229 23.49 7.63 10.50
N ALA A 230 22.94 8.34 9.52
CA ALA A 230 22.58 9.74 9.66
C ALA A 230 21.39 9.96 10.60
N THR A 231 21.36 11.17 11.18
CA THR A 231 20.17 11.75 11.81
C THR A 231 19.62 12.82 10.87
N LEU A 232 18.34 12.71 10.53
CA LEU A 232 17.61 13.71 9.77
C LEU A 232 16.72 14.52 10.72
N GLU A 233 16.99 15.82 10.81
CA GLU A 233 16.28 16.73 11.71
C GLU A 233 14.97 17.25 11.09
N ASN A 234 13.99 17.56 11.93
CA ASN A 234 12.71 18.18 11.55
C ASN A 234 11.91 17.37 10.52
N ILE A 235 11.95 16.03 10.63
CA ILE A 235 11.15 15.12 9.82
C ILE A 235 10.07 14.45 10.69
N SER A 236 8.83 14.87 10.48
CA SER A 236 7.65 14.15 10.94
C SER A 236 7.14 13.17 9.88
N ASP A 237 6.57 12.06 10.35
CA ASP A 237 5.95 10.99 9.55
C ASP A 237 6.74 10.57 8.30
N PRO A 238 8.00 10.10 8.46
CA PRO A 238 8.83 9.81 7.31
C PRO A 238 8.31 8.62 6.50
N LEU A 239 8.30 8.78 5.18
CA LEU A 239 8.24 7.66 4.25
C LEU A 239 9.68 7.28 3.86
N PHE A 240 9.99 5.99 3.90
CA PHE A 240 11.31 5.47 3.56
C PHE A 240 11.21 4.56 2.33
N CYS A 241 12.15 4.71 1.41
CA CYS A 241 12.19 3.98 0.16
C CYS A 241 13.64 3.57 -0.12
N VAL A 242 13.87 2.27 -0.32
CA VAL A 242 15.17 1.73 -0.72
C VAL A 242 15.14 1.56 -2.23
N ILE A 243 16.11 2.13 -2.93
CA ILE A 243 16.21 2.08 -4.38
C ILE A 243 17.16 0.94 -4.80
N ASP A 244 18.38 0.97 -4.27
CA ASP A 244 19.44 0.00 -4.55
C ASP A 244 20.39 -0.14 -3.32
N ASP A 245 21.52 -0.85 -3.48
CA ASP A 245 22.60 -0.96 -2.51
C ASP A 245 23.29 0.38 -2.29
N GLY A 246 22.72 1.18 -1.40
CA GLY A 246 23.27 2.46 -0.99
C GLY A 246 22.37 3.65 -1.31
N ASP A 247 21.49 3.49 -2.30
CA ASP A 247 20.58 4.54 -2.72
C ASP A 247 19.27 4.48 -1.93
N LEU A 248 19.05 5.51 -1.12
CA LEU A 248 17.91 5.61 -0.21
C LEU A 248 17.19 6.95 -0.38
N LEU A 249 15.87 6.92 -0.25
CA LEU A 249 15.05 8.11 -0.16
C LEU A 249 14.29 8.15 1.17
N VAL A 250 14.30 9.32 1.78
CA VAL A 250 13.44 9.66 2.93
C VAL A 250 12.60 10.87 2.54
N PHE A 251 11.29 10.74 2.65
CA PHE A 251 10.35 11.84 2.47
C PHE A 251 9.72 12.19 3.82
N GLY A 252 9.43 13.46 4.04
CA GLY A 252 8.77 13.95 5.23
C GLY A 252 7.53 14.78 4.92
N GLN A 253 6.89 15.27 5.98
CA GLN A 253 5.83 16.27 5.87
C GLN A 253 6.31 17.55 5.17
N ALA A 254 5.36 18.36 4.72
CA ALA A 254 5.58 19.60 3.96
C ALA A 254 6.41 19.43 2.65
N GLY A 255 6.57 18.20 2.15
CA GLY A 255 7.28 17.91 0.90
C GLY A 255 8.80 17.80 1.06
N ALA A 256 9.31 17.66 2.29
CA ALA A 256 10.73 17.40 2.51
C ALA A 256 11.14 16.07 1.85
N ALA A 257 12.29 16.06 1.17
CA ALA A 257 12.82 14.88 0.51
C ALA A 257 14.35 14.87 0.61
N PHE A 258 14.90 13.69 0.91
CA PHE A 258 16.32 13.48 1.12
C PHE A 258 16.76 12.23 0.39
N HIS A 259 17.89 12.31 -0.30
CA HIS A 259 18.54 11.21 -0.98
C HIS A 259 19.87 10.87 -0.30
N SER A 260 20.18 9.59 -0.15
CA SER A 260 21.49 9.10 0.25
C SER A 260 22.02 8.18 -0.84
N ALA A 261 23.31 8.27 -1.15
CA ALA A 261 24.01 7.38 -2.09
C ALA A 261 25.08 6.51 -1.40
N ASP A 262 25.12 6.53 -0.07
CA ASP A 262 26.12 5.82 0.76
C ASP A 262 25.47 4.88 1.79
N GLY A 263 24.21 4.52 1.54
CA GLY A 263 23.39 3.64 2.35
C GLY A 263 23.01 4.25 3.69
N GLY A 264 22.82 5.57 3.72
CA GLY A 264 22.29 6.31 4.85
C GLY A 264 23.35 6.87 5.79
N ALA A 265 24.63 6.90 5.39
CA ALA A 265 25.67 7.57 6.17
C ALA A 265 25.56 9.09 6.05
N THR A 266 25.22 9.59 4.85
CA THR A 266 24.90 10.99 4.60
C THR A 266 23.65 11.12 3.73
N PHE A 267 22.97 12.25 3.85
CA PHE A 267 21.81 12.59 3.04
C PHE A 267 21.94 14.01 2.50
N GLN A 268 21.46 14.22 1.28
CA GLN A 268 21.29 15.52 0.66
C GLN A 268 19.82 15.79 0.37
N SER A 269 19.38 17.03 0.56
CA SER A 269 18.02 17.42 0.19
C SER A 269 17.83 17.39 -1.32
N VAL A 270 16.71 16.85 -1.78
CA VAL A 270 16.26 16.87 -3.18
C VAL A 270 14.90 17.54 -3.25
N VAL A 271 14.53 18.04 -4.44
CA VAL A 271 13.25 18.73 -4.66
C VAL A 271 12.40 17.89 -5.59
N THR A 272 11.25 17.43 -5.11
CA THR A 272 10.32 16.62 -5.89
C THR A 272 9.34 17.46 -6.72
N GLY A 273 9.21 18.76 -6.40
CA GLY A 273 8.15 19.61 -6.95
C GLY A 273 6.73 19.26 -6.47
N MET A 274 6.63 18.35 -5.50
CA MET A 274 5.37 17.81 -4.96
C MET A 274 5.19 18.13 -3.48
N GLY A 275 3.96 17.93 -3.00
CA GLY A 275 3.66 17.94 -1.56
C GLY A 275 4.19 16.69 -0.86
N PRO A 276 3.72 16.40 0.36
CA PRO A 276 4.08 15.19 1.09
C PRO A 276 3.89 13.93 0.23
N ILE A 277 4.88 13.06 0.23
CA ILE A 277 4.87 11.79 -0.50
C ILE A 277 4.26 10.69 0.38
N GLN A 278 3.29 9.96 -0.15
CA GLN A 278 2.62 8.86 0.56
C GLN A 278 3.06 7.48 0.06
N ARG A 279 3.48 7.34 -1.20
CA ARG A 279 4.02 6.08 -1.74
C ARG A 279 5.29 6.35 -2.54
N CYS A 280 6.23 5.43 -2.45
CA CYS A 280 7.45 5.39 -3.26
C CYS A 280 7.72 3.94 -3.64
N GLN A 281 8.08 3.73 -4.89
CA GLN A 281 8.49 2.42 -5.39
C GLN A 281 9.58 2.61 -6.44
N ALA A 282 10.74 2.00 -6.21
CA ALA A 282 11.76 1.82 -7.23
C ALA A 282 11.29 0.73 -8.21
N ALA A 283 11.14 1.10 -9.48
CA ALA A 283 10.86 0.15 -10.56
C ALA A 283 12.17 -0.46 -11.07
N THR A 284 13.25 0.34 -11.07
CA THR A 284 14.65 -0.05 -11.26
C THR A 284 15.54 0.81 -10.36
N ALA A 285 16.86 0.62 -10.41
CA ALA A 285 17.81 1.49 -9.71
C ALA A 285 17.74 2.96 -10.17
N ASP A 286 17.39 3.21 -11.44
CA ASP A 286 17.30 4.55 -12.01
C ASP A 286 15.88 5.10 -12.01
N VAL A 287 14.87 4.24 -12.18
CA VAL A 287 13.47 4.67 -12.36
C VAL A 287 12.65 4.45 -11.11
N ILE A 288 12.15 5.54 -10.55
CA ILE A 288 11.39 5.55 -9.30
C ILE A 288 10.08 6.30 -9.53
N TYR A 289 8.99 5.74 -9.01
CA TYR A 289 7.69 6.37 -9.00
C TYR A 289 7.31 6.77 -7.59
N VAL A 290 6.64 7.91 -7.45
CA VAL A 290 6.10 8.40 -6.18
C VAL A 290 4.67 8.91 -6.35
N LEU A 291 3.84 8.68 -5.34
CA LEU A 291 2.54 9.33 -5.22
C LEU A 291 2.55 10.29 -4.04
N SER A 292 2.11 11.52 -4.28
CA SER A 292 1.89 12.50 -3.23
C SER A 292 0.49 12.39 -2.63
N VAL A 293 0.31 12.92 -1.42
CA VAL A 293 -0.97 12.95 -0.70
C VAL A 293 -2.06 13.71 -1.48
N ASP A 294 -1.69 14.71 -2.29
CA ASP A 294 -2.61 15.44 -3.17
C ASP A 294 -2.88 14.71 -4.52
N GLY A 295 -2.52 13.43 -4.60
CA GLY A 295 -2.80 12.54 -5.72
C GLY A 295 -2.04 12.88 -6.99
N ARG A 296 -0.84 13.49 -6.89
CA ARG A 296 0.07 13.64 -8.04
C ARG A 296 1.00 12.46 -8.14
N LEU A 297 1.32 12.09 -9.37
CA LEU A 297 2.31 11.08 -9.70
C LEU A 297 3.60 11.79 -10.11
N GLY A 298 4.71 11.40 -9.50
CA GLY A 298 6.04 11.82 -9.90
C GLY A 298 6.88 10.65 -10.36
N LYS A 299 7.86 10.96 -11.22
CA LYS A 299 8.83 9.99 -11.75
C LYS A 299 10.23 10.57 -11.66
N SER A 300 11.18 9.76 -11.23
CA SER A 300 12.61 10.01 -11.41
C SER A 300 13.15 8.98 -12.41
N VAL A 301 14.15 9.37 -13.19
CA VAL A 301 14.87 8.52 -14.16
C VAL A 301 16.38 8.55 -13.93
N ASP A 302 16.81 9.06 -12.79
CA ASP A 302 18.22 9.22 -12.42
C ASP A 302 18.52 8.73 -10.99
N GLY A 303 17.68 7.84 -10.45
CA GLY A 303 17.86 7.29 -9.09
C GLY A 303 17.34 8.20 -7.97
N GLY A 304 16.48 9.17 -8.28
CA GLY A 304 15.81 10.02 -7.27
C GLY A 304 16.53 11.34 -7.01
N PHE A 305 17.52 11.70 -7.82
CA PHE A 305 18.22 12.98 -7.75
C PHE A 305 17.37 14.11 -8.34
N THR A 306 16.65 13.84 -9.44
CA THR A 306 15.69 14.76 -10.04
C THR A 306 14.33 14.11 -10.26
N TRP A 307 13.28 14.94 -10.34
CA TRP A 307 11.88 14.50 -10.36
C TRP A 307 11.06 15.29 -11.37
N ASP A 308 10.29 14.56 -12.17
CA ASP A 308 9.25 15.09 -13.04
C ASP A 308 7.86 14.83 -12.43
N VAL A 309 7.05 15.87 -12.33
CA VAL A 309 5.63 15.74 -11.95
C VAL A 309 4.82 15.40 -13.20
N LEU A 310 4.30 14.18 -13.26
CA LEU A 310 3.57 13.70 -14.43
C LEU A 310 2.15 14.30 -14.47
N GLY A 311 1.82 14.95 -15.58
CA GLY A 311 0.46 15.37 -15.92
C GLY A 311 -0.43 14.20 -16.38
N ALA A 312 -0.37 13.07 -15.66
CA ALA A 312 -0.95 11.80 -16.09
C ALA A 312 -2.48 11.86 -16.19
N GLN A 313 -3.00 11.52 -17.38
CA GLN A 313 -4.43 11.49 -17.70
C GLN A 313 -4.76 10.20 -18.46
N ALA A 314 -5.94 9.65 -18.18
CA ALA A 314 -6.58 8.60 -18.96
C ALA A 314 -7.86 9.18 -19.59
N GLY A 315 -7.76 9.64 -20.84
CA GLY A 315 -8.80 10.46 -21.45
C GLY A 315 -8.96 11.80 -20.71
N ASN A 316 -10.16 12.07 -20.19
CA ASN A 316 -10.45 13.28 -19.40
C ASN A 316 -10.32 13.05 -17.88
N VAL A 317 -9.89 11.86 -17.45
CA VAL A 317 -9.76 11.52 -16.04
C VAL A 317 -8.30 11.67 -15.64
N ARG A 318 -8.03 12.51 -14.64
CA ARG A 318 -6.70 12.60 -14.04
C ARG A 318 -6.36 11.28 -13.35
N VAL A 319 -5.16 10.76 -13.60
CA VAL A 319 -4.63 9.62 -12.86
C VAL A 319 -4.32 10.08 -11.43
N SER A 320 -4.94 9.40 -10.47
CA SER A 320 -4.81 9.69 -9.04
C SER A 320 -5.07 8.42 -8.25
N GLY A 321 -4.42 8.27 -7.10
CA GLY A 321 -4.70 7.18 -6.18
C GLY A 321 -3.93 7.32 -4.87
N SER A 322 -4.17 6.37 -3.97
CA SER A 322 -3.49 6.23 -2.68
C SER A 322 -2.44 5.11 -2.71
N GLU A 323 -2.48 4.23 -3.71
CA GLU A 323 -1.60 3.09 -3.88
C GLU A 323 -1.06 2.99 -5.32
N MET A 324 0.07 2.31 -5.47
CA MET A 324 0.63 1.98 -6.77
C MET A 324 1.40 0.66 -6.74
N TYR A 325 1.52 0.04 -7.90
CA TYR A 325 2.38 -1.10 -8.13
C TYR A 325 3.00 -1.02 -9.52
N PHE A 326 4.32 -0.91 -9.59
CA PHE A 326 5.10 -0.99 -10.83
C PHE A 326 5.80 -2.34 -10.91
N GLN A 327 5.54 -3.09 -11.99
CA GLN A 327 6.23 -4.36 -12.25
C GLN A 327 7.63 -4.12 -12.81
N ASN A 328 7.79 -3.03 -13.57
CA ASN A 328 9.04 -2.56 -14.16
C ASN A 328 8.87 -1.07 -14.50
N GLU A 329 9.87 -0.49 -15.15
CA GLU A 329 9.94 0.95 -15.45
C GLU A 329 8.97 1.44 -16.52
N GLN A 330 8.22 0.54 -17.17
CA GLN A 330 7.19 0.84 -18.17
C GLN A 330 5.79 0.50 -17.68
N ARG A 331 5.67 -0.53 -16.84
CA ARG A 331 4.39 -1.15 -16.55
C ARG A 331 3.99 -0.96 -15.11
N GLY A 332 2.89 -0.26 -14.90
CA GLY A 332 2.40 0.07 -13.57
C GLY A 332 0.89 0.20 -13.48
N ILE A 333 0.38 0.04 -12.27
CA ILE A 333 -0.96 0.43 -11.89
C ILE A 333 -0.92 1.47 -10.79
N VAL A 334 -1.84 2.43 -10.88
CA VAL A 334 -2.14 3.39 -9.81
C VAL A 334 -3.60 3.19 -9.47
N TYR A 335 -3.91 3.01 -8.19
CA TYR A 335 -5.28 2.72 -7.78
C TYR A 335 -5.63 3.39 -6.46
N ASP A 336 -6.93 3.51 -6.26
CA ASP A 336 -7.53 3.98 -5.03
C ASP A 336 -8.65 3.03 -4.62
N ILE A 337 -9.46 3.44 -3.65
CA ILE A 337 -10.61 2.70 -3.15
C ILE A 337 -11.55 2.22 -4.27
N ASP A 338 -11.77 3.07 -5.28
CA ASP A 338 -12.85 2.95 -6.27
C ASP A 338 -12.38 2.99 -7.73
N ARG A 339 -11.08 3.14 -7.99
CA ARG A 339 -10.54 3.34 -9.34
C ARG A 339 -9.21 2.66 -9.53
N MET A 340 -8.89 2.31 -10.76
CA MET A 340 -7.60 1.76 -11.14
C MET A 340 -7.23 2.22 -12.54
N PHE A 341 -5.98 2.66 -12.67
CA PHE A 341 -5.35 3.06 -13.91
C PHE A 341 -4.18 2.13 -14.22
N ILE A 342 -3.92 1.90 -15.50
CA ILE A 342 -2.77 1.13 -15.99
C ILE A 342 -1.96 1.97 -16.98
N THR A 343 -0.64 1.80 -16.94
CA THR A 343 0.29 2.23 -17.97
C THR A 343 1.14 1.04 -18.43
N GLU A 344 1.50 1.04 -19.71
CA GLU A 344 2.38 0.05 -20.35
C GLU A 344 3.62 0.71 -20.97
N ASP A 345 3.80 2.03 -20.79
CA ASP A 345 4.85 2.85 -21.38
C ASP A 345 5.50 3.86 -20.41
N GLY A 346 5.44 3.55 -19.12
CA GLY A 346 6.19 4.25 -18.09
C GLY A 346 5.52 5.55 -17.65
N GLY A 347 4.22 5.66 -17.89
CA GLY A 347 3.38 6.77 -17.48
C GLY A 347 3.17 7.83 -18.57
N GLU A 348 3.55 7.56 -19.82
CA GLU A 348 3.28 8.44 -20.96
C GLU A 348 1.80 8.38 -21.36
N HIS A 349 1.23 7.18 -21.39
CA HIS A 349 -0.20 6.94 -21.60
C HIS A 349 -0.78 6.09 -20.48
N TRP A 350 -2.04 6.39 -20.15
CA TRP A 350 -2.80 5.70 -19.12
C TRP A 350 -4.18 5.29 -19.61
N GLU A 351 -4.62 4.11 -19.18
CA GLU A 351 -5.98 3.62 -19.40
C GLU A 351 -6.71 3.41 -18.07
N VAL A 352 -8.02 3.61 -18.06
CA VAL A 352 -8.86 3.32 -16.91
C VAL A 352 -9.27 1.84 -16.95
N LEU A 353 -8.87 1.08 -15.92
CA LEU A 353 -9.29 -0.30 -15.71
C LEU A 353 -10.53 -0.41 -14.82
N ILE A 354 -10.65 0.47 -13.82
CA ILE A 354 -11.84 0.58 -12.97
C ILE A 354 -12.23 2.05 -12.88
N TYR A 355 -13.48 2.36 -13.23
CA TYR A 355 -14.03 3.71 -13.09
C TYR A 355 -14.57 3.94 -11.68
N PRO A 356 -14.38 5.14 -11.09
CA PRO A 356 -15.11 5.54 -9.89
C PRO A 356 -16.62 5.58 -10.20
N TYR A 357 -17.48 5.35 -9.20
CA TYR A 357 -18.94 5.32 -9.38
C TYR A 357 -19.46 6.55 -10.16
N ASN A 358 -20.47 6.31 -10.99
CA ASN A 358 -20.99 7.17 -12.07
C ASN A 358 -21.43 8.62 -11.73
N TYR A 359 -21.17 9.18 -10.55
CA TYR A 359 -21.50 10.58 -10.25
C TYR A 359 -20.52 11.60 -10.88
N VAL A 360 -19.52 11.16 -11.65
CA VAL A 360 -18.45 12.03 -12.20
C VAL A 360 -18.65 12.37 -13.69
N PHE A 361 -19.65 11.78 -14.36
CA PHE A 361 -19.94 12.05 -15.78
C PHE A 361 -21.19 12.91 -16.03
N GLU A 362 -21.73 13.56 -15.00
CA GLU A 362 -22.84 14.53 -15.13
C GLU A 362 -22.36 15.99 -15.17
#